data_AF-A0A7J8MWZ1-F1
#
_entry.id   AF-A0A7J8MWZ1-F1
#
_cell.length_a   1.000
_cell.length_b   1.000
_cell.length_c   1.000
_cell.angle_alpha   90.00
_cell.angle_beta   90.00
_cell.angle_gamma   90.00
#
_symmetry.space_group_name_H-M   'P 1'
#
loop_
_entity.id
_entity.type
_entity.pdbx_description
1 polymer ?
#
loop_
_entity_poly.entity_id
_entity_poly.type
_entity_poly.pdbx_seq_one_letter_code
_entity_poly.pdbx_strand_id
1 'polypeptide(L)'
;MQGDNIISSLLNACLLENGGVINGEDYVKMHDVIRDMALWIIREFEATENNFFVKVGAQLFEEPDVKAWESAKRMSVMENKIAVLKETPNCPNLQTLFLSRNKLKAISDWY
;
A
#
# COMPACT_ATOMS: atom_id res chain seq x y z
N MET A 1 -19.33 -9.02 17.82
CA MET A 1 -18.94 -10.13 16.91
C MET A 1 -17.47 -10.46 17.17
N GLN A 2 -16.92 -11.62 16.79
CA GLN A 2 -15.52 -11.99 17.13
C GLN A 2 -14.49 -11.01 16.52
N GLY A 3 -14.77 -10.45 15.33
CA GLY A 3 -13.91 -9.45 14.68
C GLY A 3 -13.77 -8.15 15.48
N ASP A 4 -14.89 -7.61 15.98
CA ASP A 4 -14.89 -6.37 16.76
C ASP A 4 -14.04 -6.48 18.03
N ASN A 5 -14.05 -7.66 18.66
CA ASN A 5 -13.23 -7.93 19.84
C ASN A 5 -11.73 -7.94 19.51
N ILE A 6 -11.35 -8.49 18.35
CA ILE A 6 -9.94 -8.51 17.89
C ILE A 6 -9.50 -7.08 17.60
N ILE A 7 -10.29 -6.31 16.85
CA ILE A 7 -9.98 -4.91 16.53
C ILE A 7 -9.84 -4.09 17.80
N SER A 8 -10.79 -4.22 18.74
CA SER A 8 -10.74 -3.55 20.04
C SER A 8 -9.48 -3.90 20.82
N SER A 9 -9.09 -5.19 20.84
CA SER A 9 -7.86 -5.64 21.50
C SER A 9 -6.60 -5.02 20.88
N LEU A 10 -6.54 -4.95 19.54
CA LEU A 10 -5.42 -4.35 18.83
C LEU A 10 -5.35 -2.82 19.00
N LEU A 11 -6.50 -2.13 19.06
CA LEU A 11 -6.57 -0.70 19.39
C LEU A 11 -6.09 -0.44 20.83
N ASN A 12 -6.55 -1.24 21.79
CA ASN A 12 -6.16 -1.11 23.20
C ASN A 12 -4.66 -1.41 23.42
N ALA A 13 -4.06 -2.26 22.58
CA ALA A 13 -2.63 -2.55 22.58
C ALA A 13 -1.80 -1.53 21.78
N CYS A 14 -2.40 -0.46 21.25
CA CYS A 14 -1.76 0.54 20.39
C CYS A 14 -1.09 -0.06 19.12
N LEU A 15 -1.56 -1.21 18.65
CA LEU A 15 -1.09 -1.84 17.41
C LEU A 15 -1.84 -1.32 16.17
N LEU A 16 -3.09 -0.92 16.38
CA LEU A 16 -3.91 -0.20 15.42
C LEU A 16 -4.27 1.18 15.98
N GLU A 17 -4.65 2.08 15.09
CA GLU A 17 -5.25 3.37 15.40
C GLU A 17 -6.49 3.62 14.55
N ASN A 18 -7.35 4.53 15.02
CA ASN A 18 -8.55 4.94 14.28
C ASN A 18 -8.12 5.66 12.98
N GLY A 19 -8.56 5.13 11.85
CA GLY A 19 -8.29 5.68 10.52
C GLY A 19 -9.23 6.82 10.13
N GLY A 20 -10.36 6.97 10.82
CA GLY A 20 -11.44 7.88 10.50
C GLY A 20 -12.61 7.15 9.84
N VAL A 21 -13.42 7.91 9.11
CA VAL A 21 -14.64 7.43 8.45
C VAL A 21 -14.51 7.60 6.94
N ILE A 22 -14.75 6.54 6.17
CA ILE A 22 -14.74 6.58 4.71
C ILE A 22 -16.04 5.96 4.19
N ASN A 23 -16.75 6.72 3.36
CA ASN A 23 -18.08 6.35 2.85
C ASN A 23 -19.10 6.01 3.97
N GLY A 24 -18.94 6.61 5.15
CA GLY A 24 -19.81 6.36 6.31
C GLY A 24 -19.41 5.16 7.16
N GLU A 25 -18.32 4.47 6.83
CA GLU A 25 -17.80 3.33 7.60
C GLU A 25 -16.52 3.69 8.35
N ASP A 26 -16.46 3.34 9.64
CA ASP A 26 -15.26 3.42 10.44
C ASP A 26 -14.20 2.44 9.92
N TYR A 27 -12.95 2.89 9.84
CA TYR A 27 -11.84 2.00 9.55
C TYR A 27 -10.68 2.20 10.53
N VAL A 28 -9.87 1.16 10.65
CA VAL A 28 -8.64 1.16 11.46
C VAL A 28 -7.44 0.98 10.55
N LYS A 29 -6.29 1.48 10.99
CA LYS A 29 -5.01 1.34 10.28
C LYS A 29 -3.90 0.98 11.26
N MET A 30 -2.79 0.44 10.76
CA MET A 30 -1.62 0.17 11.58
C MET A 30 -1.05 1.49 12.10
N HIS A 31 -0.77 1.53 13.40
CA HIS A 31 -0.12 2.68 14.03
C HIS A 31 1.22 2.95 13.33
N ASP A 32 1.54 4.22 13.08
CA ASP A 32 2.75 4.62 12.34
C ASP A 32 4.05 4.05 12.93
N VAL A 33 4.24 4.09 14.25
CA VAL A 33 5.40 3.49 14.96
C VAL A 33 5.52 1.99 14.70
N ILE A 34 4.41 1.26 14.74
CA ILE A 34 4.39 -0.20 14.50
C ILE A 34 4.67 -0.51 13.04
N ARG A 35 4.11 0.30 12.13
CA ARG A 35 4.38 0.19 10.69
C ARG A 35 5.86 0.41 10.39
N ASP A 36 6.46 1.41 11.00
CA ASP A 36 7.88 1.74 10.81
C ASP A 36 8.79 0.64 11.39
N MET A 37 8.41 0.06 12.54
CA MET A 37 9.10 -1.10 13.11
C MET A 37 9.02 -2.33 12.19
N ALA A 38 7.85 -2.61 11.61
CA ALA A 38 7.67 -3.72 10.66
C ALA A 38 8.53 -3.52 9.41
N LEU A 39 8.56 -2.30 8.87
CA LEU A 39 9.43 -1.94 7.74
C LEU A 39 10.91 -2.07 8.08
N TRP A 40 11.32 -1.70 9.30
CA TRP A 40 12.69 -1.86 9.78
C TRP A 40 13.09 -3.34 9.88
N ILE A 41 12.26 -4.20 10.48
CA ILE A 41 12.51 -5.65 10.58
C ILE A 41 12.65 -6.26 9.19
N ILE A 42 11.76 -5.90 8.26
CA ILE A 42 11.84 -6.40 6.88
C ILE A 42 13.18 -6.03 6.24
N ARG A 43 13.63 -4.78 6.39
CA ARG A 43 14.91 -4.31 5.82
C ARG A 43 16.11 -5.01 6.43
N GLU A 44 16.09 -5.28 7.74
CA GLU A 44 17.22 -5.90 8.45
C GLU A 44 17.36 -7.40 8.15
N PHE A 45 16.23 -8.10 7.98
CA PHE A 45 16.22 -9.57 7.87
C PHE A 45 15.91 -10.11 6.47
N GLU A 46 15.24 -9.35 5.60
CA GLU A 46 15.15 -9.67 4.18
C GLU A 46 16.29 -8.92 3.46
N ALA A 47 17.38 -9.63 3.14
CA ALA A 47 18.56 -9.10 2.44
C ALA A 47 18.31 -8.68 0.97
N THR A 48 17.12 -8.15 0.67
CA THR A 48 16.66 -7.75 -0.65
C THR A 48 16.11 -6.32 -0.55
N GLU A 49 16.98 -5.35 -0.78
CA GLU A 49 16.75 -3.92 -0.53
C GLU A 49 15.55 -3.28 -1.25
N ASN A 50 14.82 -3.99 -2.12
CA ASN A 50 13.78 -3.41 -2.99
C ASN A 50 12.44 -4.17 -3.03
N ASN A 51 12.11 -4.99 -2.03
CA ASN A 51 10.85 -5.75 -2.05
C ASN A 51 9.59 -4.89 -1.94
N PHE A 52 9.66 -3.71 -1.31
CA PHE A 52 8.49 -2.91 -0.98
C PHE A 52 8.57 -1.50 -1.58
N PHE A 53 7.62 -1.17 -2.46
CA PHE A 53 7.41 0.19 -2.95
C PHE A 53 6.10 0.75 -2.37
N VAL A 54 6.21 1.65 -1.39
CA VAL A 54 5.05 2.20 -0.67
C VAL A 54 5.04 3.72 -0.76
N LYS A 55 4.05 4.28 -1.47
CA LYS A 55 3.78 5.72 -1.62
C LYS A 55 2.28 5.98 -1.46
N VAL A 56 1.80 5.93 -0.23
CA VAL A 56 0.37 6.16 0.09
C VAL A 56 0.12 7.65 0.33
N GLY A 57 -0.97 8.20 -0.22
CA GLY A 57 -1.37 9.59 0.08
C GLY A 57 -0.40 10.67 -0.41
N ALA A 58 0.59 10.29 -1.23
CA ALA A 58 1.70 11.14 -1.65
C ALA A 58 1.34 12.17 -2.74
N GLN A 59 0.06 12.26 -3.10
CA GLN A 59 -0.46 13.13 -4.16
C GLN A 59 0.16 12.87 -5.53
N LEU A 60 0.52 11.61 -5.83
CA LEU A 60 1.02 11.22 -7.15
C LEU A 60 -0.07 11.37 -8.20
N PHE A 61 0.24 12.02 -9.32
CA PHE A 61 -0.66 12.13 -10.48
C PHE A 61 -0.29 11.14 -11.59
N GLU A 62 0.95 10.68 -11.58
CA GLU A 62 1.55 9.76 -12.54
C GLU A 62 1.86 8.43 -11.85
N GLU A 63 1.97 7.38 -12.65
CA GLU A 63 2.33 6.05 -12.16
C GLU A 63 3.80 5.97 -11.73
N PRO A 64 4.19 4.94 -10.96
CA PRO A 64 5.59 4.68 -10.62
C PRO A 64 6.47 4.47 -11.86
N ASP A 65 7.76 4.78 -11.72
CA ASP A 65 8.73 4.52 -12.78
C ASP A 65 8.88 3.01 -13.07
N VAL A 66 9.32 2.69 -14.29
CA VAL A 66 9.51 1.29 -14.74
C VAL A 66 10.38 0.50 -13.76
N LYS A 67 11.41 1.13 -13.21
CA LYS A 67 12.33 0.50 -12.26
C LYS A 67 11.61 0.03 -11.00
N ALA A 68 10.70 0.83 -10.44
CA ALA A 68 9.89 0.47 -9.29
C ALA A 68 9.03 -0.77 -9.57
N TRP A 69 8.46 -0.86 -10.78
CA TRP A 69 7.64 -2.01 -11.18
C TRP A 69 8.46 -3.29 -11.40
N GLU A 70 9.65 -3.18 -12.00
CA GLU A 70 10.55 -4.32 -12.23
C GLU A 70 11.13 -4.88 -10.93
N SER A 71 11.42 -4.02 -9.95
CA SER A 71 12.08 -4.43 -8.71
C SER A 71 11.12 -4.81 -7.58
N ALA A 72 9.92 -4.24 -7.53
CA ALA A 72 9.02 -4.39 -6.39
C ALA A 72 8.39 -5.79 -6.32
N LYS A 73 8.40 -6.36 -5.12
CA LYS A 73 7.68 -7.59 -4.77
C LYS A 73 6.29 -7.31 -4.17
N ARG A 74 6.16 -6.16 -3.53
CA ARG A 74 4.95 -5.62 -2.89
C ARG A 74 4.88 -4.13 -3.21
N MET A 75 3.78 -3.67 -3.80
CA MET A 75 3.60 -2.27 -4.17
C MET A 75 2.30 -1.72 -3.59
N SER A 76 2.36 -0.52 -3.02
CA SER A 76 1.19 0.26 -2.62
C SER A 76 1.35 1.71 -3.05
N VAL A 77 0.47 2.15 -3.93
CA VAL A 77 0.33 3.54 -4.39
C VAL A 77 -1.12 4.00 -4.22
N MET A 78 -1.81 3.47 -3.22
CA MET A 78 -3.19 3.85 -2.89
C MET A 78 -3.28 5.31 -2.41
N GLU A 79 -4.50 5.87 -2.46
CA GLU A 79 -4.80 7.24 -2.00
C GLU A 79 -4.03 8.33 -2.75
N ASN A 80 -3.72 8.10 -4.02
CA ASN A 80 -3.13 9.09 -4.90
C ASN A 80 -4.15 9.64 -5.92
N LYS A 81 -3.68 10.35 -6.94
CA LYS A 81 -4.48 10.97 -7.99
C LYS A 81 -4.15 10.38 -9.37
N ILE A 82 -3.60 9.16 -9.41
CA ILE A 82 -3.21 8.47 -10.63
C ILE A 82 -4.47 8.18 -11.44
N ALA A 83 -4.49 8.62 -12.69
CA ALA A 83 -5.65 8.48 -13.56
C ALA A 83 -5.49 7.37 -14.60
N VAL A 84 -4.26 7.07 -14.98
CA VAL A 84 -3.91 6.09 -16.01
C VAL A 84 -2.66 5.37 -15.53
N LEU A 85 -2.66 4.04 -15.69
CA LEU A 85 -1.44 3.23 -15.66
C LEU A 85 -1.10 2.96 -17.13
N LYS A 86 -0.09 3.66 -17.64
CA LYS A 86 0.36 3.55 -19.02
C LYS A 86 1.39 2.45 -19.08
N GLU A 87 1.11 1.47 -19.93
CA GLU A 87 1.98 0.30 -20.10
C GLU A 87 2.03 -0.51 -18.79
N THR A 88 1.97 -1.84 -18.87
CA THR A 88 2.29 -2.67 -17.70
C THR A 88 3.78 -2.97 -17.79
N PRO A 89 4.66 -2.21 -17.10
CA PRO A 89 6.06 -2.57 -17.03
C PRO A 89 6.18 -4.00 -16.51
N ASN A 90 7.11 -4.74 -17.09
CA ASN A 90 7.37 -6.13 -16.70
C ASN A 90 7.64 -6.16 -15.20
N CYS A 91 6.74 -6.79 -14.44
CA CYS A 91 6.79 -6.83 -12.99
C CYS A 91 7.01 -8.27 -12.51
N PRO A 92 8.16 -8.90 -12.84
CA PRO A 92 8.36 -10.35 -12.73
C PRO A 92 8.31 -10.86 -11.29
N ASN A 93 8.52 -9.97 -10.31
CA ASN A 93 8.57 -10.31 -8.89
C ASN A 93 7.33 -9.84 -8.11
N LEU A 94 6.43 -9.07 -8.73
CA LEU A 94 5.33 -8.42 -8.04
C LEU A 94 4.27 -9.45 -7.63
N GLN A 95 3.99 -9.57 -6.33
CA GLN A 95 2.96 -10.49 -5.81
C GLN A 95 1.80 -9.77 -5.11
N THR A 96 1.93 -8.47 -4.84
CA THR A 96 0.82 -7.68 -4.28
C THR A 96 0.89 -6.25 -4.79
N LEU A 97 -0.26 -5.73 -5.19
CA LEU A 97 -0.41 -4.37 -5.71
C LEU A 97 -1.67 -3.72 -5.11
N PHE A 98 -1.50 -2.58 -4.46
CA PHE A 98 -2.59 -1.76 -3.95
C PHE A 98 -2.69 -0.43 -4.70
N LEU A 99 -3.82 -0.26 -5.40
CA LEU A 99 -4.14 0.90 -6.24
C LEU A 99 -5.41 1.65 -5.81
N SER A 100 -6.03 1.21 -4.71
CA SER A 100 -7.32 1.75 -4.26
C SER A 100 -7.28 3.26 -4.02
N ARG A 101 -8.45 3.92 -4.12
CA ARG A 101 -8.59 5.36 -3.88
C ARG A 101 -7.72 6.24 -4.80
N ASN A 102 -7.41 5.76 -6.00
CA ASN A 102 -6.91 6.56 -7.12
C ASN A 102 -8.05 7.00 -8.04
N LYS A 103 -7.73 7.81 -9.05
CA LYS A 103 -8.67 8.27 -10.08
C LYS A 103 -8.59 7.41 -11.34
N LEU A 104 -8.23 6.13 -11.19
CA LEU A 104 -7.97 5.22 -12.32
C LEU A 104 -9.18 5.12 -13.24
N LYS A 105 -8.99 5.50 -14.51
CA LYS A 105 -10.00 5.43 -15.57
C LYS A 105 -9.69 4.36 -16.60
N ALA A 106 -8.41 4.07 -16.79
CA ALA A 106 -7.95 3.10 -17.78
C ALA A 106 -6.69 2.40 -17.28
N ILE A 107 -6.60 1.12 -17.62
CA ILE A 107 -5.38 0.33 -17.67
C ILE A 107 -5.24 0.01 -19.15
N SER A 108 -4.23 0.56 -19.82
CA SER A 108 -4.07 0.37 -21.27
C SER A 108 -3.37 -0.96 -21.54
N ASP A 109 -3.94 -1.79 -22.42
CA ASP A 109 -3.32 -3.02 -22.92
C ASP A 109 -2.20 -2.72 -23.93
N TRP A 110 -1.32 -3.71 -24.15
CA TRP A 110 -0.24 -3.65 -25.15
C TRP A 110 -0.81 -3.68 -26.58
N TYR A 111 -0.19 -2.94 -27.50
CA TYR A 111 -0.32 -3.14 -28.96
C TYR A 111 0.84 -3.96 -29.50
#